data_AF-A0A101XMW1-F1
#
_entry.id   AF-A0A101XMW1-F1
#
_cell.length_a   1.000
_cell.length_b   1.000
_cell.length_c   1.000
_cell.angle_alpha   90.00
_cell.angle_beta   90.00
_cell.angle_gamma   90.00
#
_symmetry.space_group_name_H-M   'P 1'
#
loop_
_entity.id
_entity.type
_entity.pdbx_description
1 polymer ?
#
loop_
_entity_poly.entity_id
_entity_poly.type
_entity_poly.pdbx_seq_one_letter_code
_entity_poly.pdbx_strand_id
1 'polypeptide(L)' 'MLPMNSTVLVIAWPFSGYTLEGVYVNGEAINYTETPYGSFHATIVLTTNSTASIEFSPVSSG' A
#
# COMPACT_ATOMS: atom_id res chain seq x y z
N MET A 1 8.83 14.64 -11.86
CA MET A 1 9.19 13.22 -12.03
C MET A 1 10.03 12.80 -10.84
N LEU A 2 9.78 11.64 -10.23
CA LEU A 2 10.66 11.13 -9.18
C LEU A 2 12.01 10.71 -9.79
N PRO A 3 13.14 10.88 -9.09
CA PRO A 3 14.42 10.31 -9.50
C PRO A 3 14.30 8.80 -9.74
N MET A 4 15.10 8.25 -10.66
CA MET A 4 15.16 6.79 -10.82
C MET A 4 15.53 6.12 -9.50
N ASN A 5 14.88 4.99 -9.21
CA ASN A 5 15.08 4.19 -8.00
C ASN A 5 14.74 4.94 -6.71
N SER A 6 13.70 5.77 -6.75
CA SER A 6 13.23 6.45 -5.54
C SER A 6 12.57 5.44 -4.61
N THR A 7 13.07 5.37 -3.37
CA THR A 7 12.42 4.64 -2.28
C THR A 7 11.27 5.48 -1.71
N VAL A 8 10.09 4.90 -1.64
CA VAL A 8 8.89 5.53 -1.08
C VAL A 8 8.36 4.70 0.07
N LEU A 9 8.05 5.36 1.18
CA LEU A 9 7.32 4.76 2.30
C LEU A 9 5.83 5.05 2.12
N VAL A 10 5.04 3.98 1.97
CA VAL A 10 3.58 4.03 1.95
C VAL A 10 3.07 3.72 3.35
N ILE A 11 2.22 4.61 3.87
CA ILE A 11 1.52 4.43 5.14
C ILE A 11 0.02 4.48 4.84
N ALA A 12 -0.64 3.34 4.96
CA ALA A 12 -2.07 3.20 4.70
C ALA A 12 -2.85 3.07 6.02
N TRP A 13 -3.87 3.90 6.18
CA TRP A 13 -4.80 3.86 7.31
C TRP A 13 -6.21 3.57 6.79
N PRO A 14 -6.72 2.33 6.91
CA PRO A 14 -8.09 2.04 6.53
C PRO A 14 -9.07 2.86 7.36
N PHE A 15 -10.13 3.34 6.73
CA PHE A 15 -11.26 3.91 7.46
C PHE A 15 -11.99 2.83 8.27
N SER A 16 -12.71 3.24 9.32
CA SER A 16 -13.51 2.31 10.13
C SER A 16 -14.47 1.48 9.26
N GLY A 17 -14.44 0.16 9.44
CA GLY A 17 -15.23 -0.78 8.63
C GLY A 17 -14.57 -1.19 7.32
N TYR A 18 -13.33 -0.78 7.06
CA TYR A 18 -12.50 -1.23 5.94
C TYR A 18 -11.23 -1.91 6.43
N THR A 19 -10.67 -2.78 5.62
CA THR A 19 -9.35 -3.39 5.79
C THR A 19 -8.48 -3.13 4.55
N LEU A 20 -7.17 -3.25 4.68
CA LEU A 20 -6.28 -3.21 3.53
C LEU A 20 -6.46 -4.49 2.71
N GLU A 21 -6.79 -4.33 1.43
CA GLU A 21 -6.85 -5.43 0.47
C GLU A 21 -5.46 -5.72 -0.10
N GLY A 22 -4.74 -4.67 -0.50
CA GLY A 22 -3.39 -4.80 -1.02
C GLY A 22 -2.71 -3.48 -1.31
N VAL A 23 -1.39 -3.56 -1.42
CA VAL A 23 -0.55 -2.52 -2.03
C VAL A 23 0.05 -3.14 -3.28
N TYR A 24 0.02 -2.41 -4.40
CA TYR A 24 0.51 -2.90 -5.68
C TYR A 24 1.46 -1.90 -6.31
N VAL A 25 2.49 -2.42 -6.99
CA VAL A 25 3.39 -1.65 -7.85
C VAL A 25 3.30 -2.23 -9.25
N ASN A 26 2.88 -1.43 -10.21
CA ASN A 26 2.63 -1.86 -11.59
C ASN A 26 1.65 -3.04 -11.70
N GLY A 27 0.68 -3.11 -10.77
CA GLY A 27 -0.30 -4.20 -10.69
C GLY A 27 0.19 -5.45 -9.96
N GLU A 28 1.45 -5.52 -9.52
CA GLU A 28 1.97 -6.63 -8.73
C GLU A 28 1.84 -6.34 -7.23
N ALA A 29 1.26 -7.29 -6.49
CA ALA A 29 1.09 -7.17 -5.05
C ALA A 29 2.46 -7.20 -4.34
N ILE A 30 2.63 -6.32 -3.37
CA ILE A 30 3.84 -6.27 -2.55
C ILE A 30 3.56 -6.62 -1.09
N ASN A 31 4.63 -6.92 -0.37
CA ASN A 31 4.56 -7.09 1.07
C ASN A 31 4.40 -5.76 1.79
N TYR A 32 3.63 -5.80 2.87
CA TYR A 32 3.45 -4.73 3.83
C TYR A 32 3.49 -5.30 5.25
N THR A 33 3.61 -4.43 6.23
CA THR A 33 3.58 -4.79 7.65
C THR A 33 2.50 -3.99 8.36
N GLU A 34 1.60 -4.68 9.03
CA GLU A 34 0.63 -4.05 9.93
C GLU A 34 1.33 -3.57 11.20
N THR A 35 1.01 -2.36 11.64
CA THR A 35 1.52 -1.79 12.89
C THR A 35 0.54 -2.03 14.04
N PRO A 36 1.00 -1.94 15.30
CA PRO A 36 0.11 -2.09 16.46
C PRO A 36 -1.04 -1.07 16.53
N TYR A 37 -0.99 0.00 15.72
CA TYR A 37 -2.01 1.05 15.68
C TYR A 37 -3.00 0.89 14.51
N GLY A 38 -2.92 -0.21 13.75
CA GLY A 38 -3.84 -0.52 12.64
C GLY A 38 -3.48 0.15 11.32
N SER A 39 -2.29 0.75 11.21
CA SER A 39 -1.76 1.20 9.91
C SER A 39 -0.97 0.10 9.22
N PHE A 40 -0.84 0.19 7.90
CA PHE A 40 -0.03 -0.73 7.11
C PHE A 40 1.11 0.03 6.44
N HIS A 41 2.32 -0.49 6.62
CA HIS A 41 3.54 0.13 6.11
C HIS A 41 4.13 -0.72 4.99
N ALA A 42 4.43 -0.09 3.85
CA ALA A 42 5.13 -0.74 2.74
C ALA A 42 6.27 0.16 2.24
N THR A 43 7.40 -0.45 1.92
CA THR A 43 8.50 0.24 1.24
C THR A 43 8.52 -0.20 -0.22
N ILE A 44 8.42 0.77 -1.13
CA ILE A 44 8.41 0.52 -2.57
C ILE A 44 9.57 1.23 -3.25
N VAL A 45 10.05 0.64 -4.34
CA VAL A 45 11.02 1.28 -5.23
C VAL A 45 10.30 1.63 -6.51
N LEU A 46 10.18 2.93 -6.78
CA LEU A 46 9.60 3.43 -8.02
C LEU A 46 10.70 3.70 -9.04
N THR A 47 10.47 3.22 -10.26
CA THR A 47 11.30 3.53 -11.43
C THR A 47 10.50 4.42 -12.39
N THR A 48 11.03 4.66 -13.58
CA THR A 48 10.32 5.40 -14.63
C THR A 48 9.00 4.73 -14.98
N ASN A 49 7.92 5.53 -15.05
CA ASN A 49 6.57 5.09 -15.38
C ASN A 49 5.98 4.04 -14.43
N SER A 50 6.45 3.98 -13.18
CA SER A 50 5.84 3.11 -12.17
C SER A 50 4.51 3.69 -11.68
N THR A 51 3.51 2.82 -11.48
CA THR A 51 2.25 3.14 -10.80
C THR A 51 2.21 2.41 -9.47
N ALA A 52 1.68 3.06 -8.43
CA ALA A 52 1.38 2.43 -7.15
C ALA A 52 -0.11 2.58 -6.85
N SER A 53 -0.77 1.50 -6.47
CA SER A 53 -2.16 1.49 -6.02
C SER A 53 -2.28 0.90 -4.62
N ILE A 54 -3.19 1.46 -3.83
CA ILE A 54 -3.54 0.99 -2.49
C ILE A 54 -5.04 0.76 -2.51
N GLU A 55 -5.46 -0.45 -2.19
CA GLU A 55 -6.85 -0.88 -2.26
C GLU A 55 -7.36 -1.27 -0.88
N PHE A 56 -8.58 -0.85 -0.58
CA PHE A 56 -9.26 -1.15 0.67
C PHE A 56 -10.61 -1.80 0.38
N SER A 57 -10.94 -2.82 1.15
CA SER A 57 -12.23 -3.51 1.05
C SER A 57 -13.01 -3.37 2.35
N PRO A 58 -14.36 -3.32 2.30
CA PRO A 58 -15.17 -3.38 3.51
C PRO A 58 -14.89 -4.66 4.28
N VAL A 59 -14.82 -4.57 5.61
CA VAL A 59 -14.76 -5.75 6.48
C VAL A 59 -16.10 -6.48 6.36
N SER A 60 -16.09 -7.69 5.83
CA SER A 60 -17.30 -8.51 5.75
C SER A 60 -17.75 -8.94 7.15
N SER A 61 -18.97 -8.55 7.53
CA SER A 61 -19.66 -9.14 8.68
C SER A 61 -20.15 -10.52 8.25
N GLY A 62 -19.38 -11.56 8.58
CA GLY A 62 -19.84 -12.94 8.52
C GLY A 62 -21.02 -13.20 9.46
#